data_AF-A0A0W0CN92-F1
#
_entry.id   AF-A0A0W0CN92-F1
#
_cell.length_a   1.000
_cell.length_b   1.000
_cell.length_c   1.000
_cell.angle_alpha   90.00
_cell.angle_beta   90.00
_cell.angle_gamma   90.00
#
_symmetry.space_group_name_H-M   'P 1'
#
loop_
_entity.id
_entity.type
_entity.pdbx_description
1 polymer ?
#
loop_
_entity_poly.entity_id
_entity_poly.type
_entity_poly.pdbx_seq_one_letter_code
_entity_poly.pdbx_strand_id
1 'polypeptide(L)'
;MKPLTNNIPIALCTSSNKIKFKGKTSHLGEGFNLFDAIVTGDDERIPSGRGKPFPDVWQVGLKSLNDKFNTSISPSECLVFEDGIIGVQSGRAFGAHVIWVPHQESLPFIDNAADVLQGQGEQLNTLEELELSKYGL
;
A
#
# COMPACT_ATOMS: atom_id res chain seq x y z
N MET A 1 0.56 -3.10 21.07
CA MET A 1 -0.83 -2.64 20.84
C MET A 1 -1.37 -3.38 19.62
N LYS A 2 -2.36 -4.27 19.77
CA LYS A 2 -3.27 -4.70 18.68
C LYS A 2 -4.66 -4.36 19.21
N PRO A 3 -5.39 -3.47 18.53
CA PRO A 3 -6.48 -3.99 17.72
C PRO A 3 -6.69 -3.16 16.44
N LEU A 4 -6.59 -3.81 15.28
CA LEU A 4 -7.54 -3.51 14.19
C LEU A 4 -8.61 -4.57 14.38
N THR A 5 -9.80 -4.14 14.78
CA THR A 5 -10.86 -4.96 15.41
C THR A 5 -11.42 -6.11 14.55
N ASN A 6 -10.87 -6.39 13.36
CA ASN A 6 -11.43 -7.34 12.40
C ASN A 6 -10.42 -8.35 11.79
N ASN A 7 -9.22 -8.58 12.37
CA ASN A 7 -8.26 -9.57 11.82
C ASN A 7 -7.89 -9.33 10.34
N ILE A 8 -7.82 -8.07 9.92
CA ILE A 8 -7.51 -7.68 8.54
C ILE A 8 -6.03 -7.97 8.25
N PRO A 9 -5.69 -8.80 7.23
CA PRO A 9 -4.31 -9.03 6.83
C PRO A 9 -3.66 -7.76 6.25
N ILE A 10 -2.44 -7.44 6.67
CA ILE A 10 -1.76 -6.20 6.24
C ILE A 10 -0.40 -6.50 5.64
N ALA A 11 -0.14 -6.04 4.42
CA ALA A 11 1.17 -6.11 3.79
C ALA A 11 1.78 -4.72 3.65
N LEU A 12 3.05 -4.58 4.03
CA LEU A 12 3.86 -3.44 3.63
C LEU A 12 4.51 -3.73 2.28
N CYS A 13 4.28 -2.88 1.29
CA CYS A 13 4.83 -3.01 -0.06
C CYS A 13 5.60 -1.74 -0.43
N THR A 14 6.93 -1.80 -0.47
CA THR A 14 7.80 -0.62 -0.65
C THR A 14 8.74 -0.76 -1.84
N SER A 15 9.06 0.36 -2.51
CA SER A 15 10.13 0.41 -3.52
C SER A 15 11.53 0.49 -2.91
N SER A 16 11.65 0.62 -1.58
CA SER A 16 12.96 0.55 -0.91
C SER A 16 13.53 -0.86 -1.02
N ASN A 17 14.83 -0.97 -1.32
CA ASN A 17 15.53 -2.23 -1.19
C ASN A 17 15.66 -2.64 0.29
N LYS A 18 16.01 -3.90 0.55
CA LYS A 18 16.06 -4.47 1.90
C LYS A 18 17.02 -3.72 2.83
N ILE A 19 18.14 -3.23 2.31
CA ILE A 19 19.14 -2.46 3.10
C ILE A 19 18.54 -1.13 3.56
N LYS A 20 17.97 -0.36 2.64
CA LYS A 20 17.34 0.94 2.94
C LYS A 20 16.14 0.77 3.85
N PHE A 21 15.31 -0.25 3.60
CA PHE A 21 14.19 -0.59 4.46
C PHE A 21 14.68 -0.81 5.90
N LYS A 22 15.61 -1.75 6.12
CA LYS A 22 16.13 -2.03 7.46
C LYS A 22 16.74 -0.80 8.12
N GLY A 23 17.52 0.00 7.40
CA GLY A 23 18.12 1.22 7.95
C GLY A 23 17.08 2.23 8.43
N LYS A 24 15.94 2.33 7.74
CA LYS A 24 14.84 3.24 8.11
C LYS A 24 13.94 2.68 9.21
N THR A 25 13.87 1.37 9.41
CA THR A 25 12.79 0.76 10.21
C THR A 25 13.26 -0.07 11.39
N SER A 26 14.54 -0.43 11.49
CA SER A 26 15.05 -1.32 12.56
C SER A 26 14.83 -0.77 13.97
N HIS A 27 14.79 0.55 14.12
CA HIS A 27 14.53 1.23 15.40
C HIS A 27 13.03 1.37 15.72
N LEU A 28 12.14 0.98 14.81
CA LEU A 28 10.68 1.10 14.91
C LEU A 28 10.00 -0.28 15.07
N GLY A 29 10.73 -1.29 15.55
CA GLY A 29 10.36 -2.70 15.46
C GLY A 29 8.92 -3.04 15.86
N GLU A 30 8.40 -2.46 16.95
CA GLU A 30 7.02 -2.73 17.40
C GLU A 30 5.96 -2.29 16.39
N GLY A 31 6.18 -1.17 15.68
CA GLY A 31 5.26 -0.70 14.65
C GLY A 31 5.27 -1.59 13.40
N PHE A 32 6.43 -2.11 13.03
CA PHE A 32 6.55 -2.99 11.86
C PHE A 32 6.09 -4.43 12.12
N ASN A 33 5.92 -4.83 13.39
CA ASN A 33 5.29 -6.10 13.76
C ASN A 33 3.78 -6.14 13.44
N LEU A 34 3.18 -5.00 13.07
CA LEU A 34 1.78 -4.93 12.64
C LEU A 34 1.59 -5.50 11.22
N PHE A 35 2.64 -5.58 10.41
CA PHE A 35 2.56 -6.10 9.05
C PHE A 35 2.70 -7.62 9.05
N ASP A 36 1.77 -8.29 8.39
CA ASP A 36 1.76 -9.74 8.20
C ASP A 36 2.72 -10.22 7.12
N ALA A 37 3.02 -9.34 6.17
CA ALA A 37 4.00 -9.53 5.11
C ALA A 37 4.73 -8.20 4.82
N ILE A 38 6.00 -8.29 4.46
CA ILE A 38 6.81 -7.15 4.03
C ILE A 38 7.45 -7.51 2.69
N VAL A 39 7.21 -6.69 1.67
CA VAL A 39 7.75 -6.82 0.32
C VAL A 39 8.59 -5.58 0.00
N THR A 40 9.87 -5.79 -0.27
CA THR A 40 10.81 -4.73 -0.64
C THR A 40 10.99 -4.66 -2.15
N GLY A 41 11.50 -3.54 -2.67
CA GLY A 41 11.59 -3.29 -4.12
C GLY A 41 12.60 -4.19 -4.84
N ASP A 42 13.46 -4.87 -4.07
CA ASP A 42 14.44 -5.86 -4.50
C ASP A 42 13.98 -7.31 -4.21
N ASP A 43 12.71 -7.52 -3.91
CA ASP A 43 12.14 -8.86 -3.76
C ASP A 43 12.27 -9.65 -5.08
N GLU A 44 12.87 -10.84 -5.02
CA GLU A 44 13.17 -11.67 -6.19
C GLU A 44 11.94 -12.11 -6.97
N ARG A 45 10.76 -12.06 -6.34
CA ARG A 45 9.47 -12.35 -6.98
C ARG A 45 9.00 -11.23 -7.91
N ILE A 46 9.61 -10.04 -7.82
CA ILE A 46 9.33 -8.89 -8.68
C ILE A 46 10.32 -8.91 -9.86
N PRO A 47 9.85 -9.02 -11.11
CA PRO A 47 10.76 -9.02 -12.25
C PRO A 47 11.51 -7.69 -12.41
N SER A 48 12.73 -7.75 -12.96
CA SER A 48 13.54 -6.56 -13.21
C SER A 48 12.80 -5.53 -14.07
N GLY A 49 12.87 -4.26 -13.66
CA GLY A 49 12.16 -3.16 -14.33
C GLY A 49 10.67 -3.08 -14.01
N ARG A 50 10.13 -3.95 -13.14
CA ARG A 50 8.71 -3.97 -12.76
C ARG A 50 8.40 -3.35 -11.39
N GLY A 51 9.21 -2.38 -10.99
CA GLY A 51 8.87 -1.51 -9.86
C GLY A 51 7.64 -0.64 -10.15
N LYS A 52 7.15 0.10 -9.16
CA LYS A 52 6.07 1.08 -9.36
C LYS A 52 6.43 2.02 -10.54
N PRO A 53 5.52 2.31 -11.49
CA PRO A 53 4.07 2.19 -11.39
C PRO A 53 3.48 0.82 -11.75
N PHE A 54 4.29 -0.22 -12.00
CA PHE A 54 3.75 -1.57 -12.21
C PHE A 54 3.18 -2.16 -10.90
N PRO A 55 2.19 -3.07 -10.97
CA PRO A 55 1.46 -3.54 -9.79
C PRO A 55 2.16 -4.66 -9.01
N ASP A 56 3.30 -5.14 -9.50
CA ASP A 56 3.93 -6.40 -9.10
C ASP A 56 4.21 -6.47 -7.58
N VAL A 57 4.62 -5.37 -6.94
CA VAL A 57 4.86 -5.35 -5.48
C VAL A 57 3.59 -5.65 -4.68
N TRP A 58 2.43 -5.16 -5.13
CA TRP A 58 1.13 -5.42 -4.49
C TRP A 58 0.66 -6.84 -4.72
N GLN A 59 0.89 -7.38 -5.93
CA GLN A 59 0.57 -8.77 -6.26
C GLN A 59 1.36 -9.73 -5.39
N VAL A 60 2.65 -9.47 -5.18
CA VAL A 60 3.51 -10.25 -4.28
C VAL A 60 3.05 -10.11 -2.83
N GLY A 61 2.66 -8.90 -2.41
CA GLY A 61 2.08 -8.64 -1.09
C GLY A 61 0.81 -9.45 -0.83
N LEU A 62 -0.19 -9.30 -1.70
CA LEU A 62 -1.46 -10.01 -1.62
C LEU A 62 -1.28 -11.53 -1.67
N LYS A 63 -0.41 -12.04 -2.54
CA LYS A 63 -0.09 -13.47 -2.59
C LYS A 63 0.45 -13.94 -1.24
N SER A 64 1.37 -13.19 -0.64
CA SER A 64 1.96 -13.54 0.67
C SER A 64 0.90 -13.57 1.78
N LEU A 65 -0.07 -12.65 1.75
CA LEU A 65 -1.19 -12.65 2.70
C LEU A 65 -2.12 -13.86 2.47
N ASN A 66 -2.53 -14.10 1.22
CA ASN A 66 -3.40 -15.22 0.88
C ASN A 66 -2.77 -16.58 1.24
N ASP A 67 -1.49 -16.77 0.95
CA ASP A 67 -0.76 -17.98 1.33
C ASP A 67 -0.71 -18.14 2.86
N LYS A 68 -0.41 -17.06 3.60
CA LYS A 68 -0.26 -17.09 5.07
C LYS A 68 -1.58 -17.42 5.79
N PHE A 69 -2.69 -16.87 5.30
CA PHE A 69 -4.00 -17.00 5.94
C PHE A 69 -4.93 -18.01 5.26
N ASN A 70 -4.45 -18.69 4.20
CA ASN A 70 -5.23 -19.62 3.39
C ASN A 70 -6.55 -18.99 2.89
N THR A 71 -6.44 -17.78 2.35
CA THR A 71 -7.56 -16.98 1.82
C THR A 71 -7.48 -16.85 0.29
N SER A 72 -8.51 -16.26 -0.31
CA SER A 72 -8.56 -15.98 -1.75
C SER A 72 -9.00 -14.53 -2.03
N ILE A 73 -8.43 -13.59 -1.26
CA ILE A 73 -8.68 -12.15 -1.39
C ILE A 73 -8.22 -11.72 -2.78
N SER A 74 -9.06 -10.96 -3.48
CA SER A 74 -8.78 -10.35 -4.77
C SER A 74 -8.28 -8.91 -4.63
N PRO A 75 -7.59 -8.34 -5.65
CA PRO A 75 -7.15 -6.95 -5.59
C PRO A 75 -8.29 -5.94 -5.35
N SER A 76 -9.50 -6.19 -5.88
CA SER A 76 -10.68 -5.33 -5.67
C SER A 76 -11.20 -5.31 -4.24
N GLU A 77 -10.80 -6.26 -3.41
CA GLU A 77 -11.12 -6.33 -1.98
C GLU A 77 -10.02 -5.67 -1.11
N CYS A 78 -9.01 -5.09 -1.73
CA CYS A 78 -7.88 -4.47 -1.05
C CYS A 78 -8.00 -2.94 -1.03
N LEU A 79 -7.55 -2.34 0.07
CA LEU A 79 -7.22 -0.92 0.15
C LEU A 79 -5.70 -0.75 0.01
N VAL A 80 -5.27 0.12 -0.90
CA VAL A 80 -3.86 0.52 -1.05
C VAL A 80 -3.67 1.92 -0.52
N PHE A 81 -2.78 2.09 0.45
CA PHE A 81 -2.43 3.39 1.03
C PHE A 81 -1.12 3.90 0.42
N GLU A 82 -1.14 5.09 -0.17
CA GLU A 82 0.02 5.69 -0.85
C GLU A 82 0.09 7.20 -0.63
N ASP A 83 1.30 7.76 -0.77
CA ASP A 83 1.57 9.20 -0.72
C ASP A 83 2.02 9.77 -2.06
N GLY A 84 2.73 8.98 -2.88
CA GLY A 84 3.26 9.41 -4.17
C GLY A 84 2.42 9.00 -5.37
N ILE A 85 2.37 9.85 -6.40
CA ILE A 85 1.62 9.63 -7.66
C ILE A 85 1.98 8.28 -8.32
N ILE A 86 3.26 7.92 -8.37
CA ILE A 86 3.73 6.65 -8.95
C ILE A 86 3.20 5.44 -8.16
N GLY A 87 3.04 5.59 -6.86
CA GLY A 87 2.43 4.58 -6.00
C GLY A 87 0.93 4.46 -6.20
N VAL A 88 0.23 5.58 -6.30
CA VAL A 88 -1.20 5.61 -6.62
C VAL A 88 -1.48 4.91 -7.96
N GLN A 89 -0.71 5.25 -9.00
CA GLN A 89 -0.81 4.60 -10.30
C GLN A 89 -0.58 3.09 -10.21
N SER A 90 0.37 2.66 -9.38
CA SER A 90 0.65 1.25 -9.12
C SER A 90 -0.50 0.53 -8.40
N GLY A 91 -1.05 1.13 -7.35
CA GLY A 91 -2.21 0.59 -6.63
C GLY A 91 -3.46 0.46 -7.51
N ARG A 92 -3.67 1.44 -8.40
CA ARG A 92 -4.73 1.38 -9.41
C ARG A 92 -4.49 0.30 -10.45
N ALA A 93 -3.28 0.20 -10.99
CA ALA A 93 -2.91 -0.85 -11.95
C ALA A 93 -3.03 -2.26 -11.34
N PHE A 94 -2.92 -2.37 -10.01
CA PHE A 94 -3.16 -3.60 -9.27
C PHE A 94 -4.65 -3.95 -9.19
N GLY A 95 -5.55 -2.97 -9.31
CA GLY A 95 -6.99 -3.16 -9.27
C GLY A 95 -7.62 -2.92 -7.89
N ALA A 96 -6.87 -2.30 -6.96
CA ALA A 96 -7.34 -1.95 -5.63
C ALA A 96 -8.02 -0.57 -5.58
N HIS A 97 -8.76 -0.33 -4.51
CA HIS A 97 -9.19 1.03 -4.16
C HIS A 97 -8.04 1.75 -3.46
N VAL A 98 -7.64 2.92 -3.97
CA VAL A 98 -6.48 3.65 -3.44
C VAL A 98 -6.90 4.75 -2.47
N ILE A 99 -6.36 4.72 -1.26
CA ILE A 99 -6.39 5.83 -0.31
C ILE A 99 -5.10 6.63 -0.49
N TRP A 100 -5.20 7.78 -1.14
CA TRP A 100 -4.05 8.64 -1.42
C TRP A 100 -3.93 9.74 -0.36
N VAL A 101 -2.84 9.73 0.40
CA VAL A 101 -2.51 10.73 1.41
C VAL A 101 -1.19 11.43 1.03
N PRO A 102 -1.20 12.39 0.10
CA PRO A 102 0.00 13.07 -0.35
C PRO A 102 0.64 13.88 0.78
N HIS A 103 1.97 13.95 0.79
CA HIS A 103 2.67 14.87 1.67
C HIS A 103 2.25 16.32 1.36
N GLN A 104 2.06 17.16 2.39
CA GLN A 104 1.56 18.53 2.20
C GLN A 104 2.40 19.35 1.20
N GLU A 105 3.72 19.17 1.23
CA GLU A 105 4.64 19.85 0.30
C GLU A 105 4.50 19.39 -1.16
N SER A 106 3.87 18.23 -1.40
CA SER A 106 3.60 17.74 -2.75
C SER A 106 2.32 18.30 -3.37
N LEU A 107 1.40 18.83 -2.55
CA LEU A 107 0.10 19.35 -2.99
C LEU A 107 0.21 20.42 -4.10
N PRO A 108 1.15 21.39 -4.05
CA PRO A 108 1.29 22.38 -5.12
C PRO A 108 1.70 21.80 -6.48
N PHE A 109 2.18 20.54 -6.51
CA PHE A 109 2.61 19.84 -7.71
C PHE A 109 1.60 18.79 -8.19
N ILE A 110 0.45 18.69 -7.52
CA ILE A 110 -0.66 17.83 -7.92
C ILE A 110 -1.67 18.70 -8.66
N ASP A 111 -1.70 18.60 -9.99
CA ASP A 111 -2.61 19.40 -10.81
C ASP A 111 -4.08 19.02 -10.54
N ASN A 112 -4.41 17.74 -10.74
CA ASN A 112 -5.76 17.22 -10.58
C ASN A 112 -5.74 15.80 -10.04
N ALA A 113 -6.18 15.63 -8.81
CA ALA A 113 -6.18 14.32 -8.17
C ALA A 113 -7.15 13.33 -8.84
N ALA A 114 -8.24 13.81 -9.44
CA ALA A 114 -9.17 12.95 -10.17
C ALA A 114 -8.51 12.31 -11.40
N ASP A 115 -7.56 12.98 -12.05
CA ASP A 115 -6.83 12.43 -13.21
C ASP A 115 -5.83 11.35 -12.79
N VAL A 116 -5.28 11.47 -11.58
CA VAL A 116 -4.38 10.47 -10.98
C VAL A 116 -5.18 9.27 -10.44
N LEU A 117 -6.32 9.50 -9.79
CA LEU A 117 -7.15 8.45 -9.19
C LEU A 117 -8.09 7.75 -10.18
N GLN A 118 -8.58 8.46 -11.20
CA GLN A 118 -9.52 7.99 -12.22
C GLN A 118 -10.72 7.22 -11.65
N GLY A 119 -11.27 7.71 -10.53
CA GLY A 119 -12.42 7.09 -9.84
C GLY A 119 -12.10 5.80 -9.07
N GLN A 120 -10.83 5.38 -8.97
CA GLN A 120 -10.40 4.16 -8.27
C GLN A 120 -9.76 4.47 -6.91
N GLY A 121 -10.33 5.41 -6.16
CA GLY A 121 -9.80 5.82 -4.87
C GLY A 121 -10.34 7.15 -4.37
N GLU A 122 -9.87 7.57 -3.20
CA GLU A 122 -10.09 8.91 -2.63
C GLU A 122 -8.76 9.53 -2.18
N GLN A 123 -8.68 10.86 -2.26
CA GLN A 123 -7.58 11.62 -1.69
C GLN A 123 -8.00 12.14 -0.33
N LEU A 124 -7.14 11.98 0.68
CA LEU A 124 -7.30 12.53 2.03
C LEU A 124 -6.11 13.46 2.35
N ASN A 125 -6.30 14.42 3.24
CA ASN A 125 -5.21 15.25 3.73
C ASN A 125 -4.43 14.56 4.86
N THR A 126 -5.11 13.69 5.60
CA THR A 126 -4.57 12.90 6.72
C THR A 126 -5.32 11.57 6.82
N LEU A 127 -4.67 10.54 7.38
CA LEU A 127 -5.33 9.26 7.65
C LEU A 127 -6.45 9.36 8.69
N GLU A 128 -6.49 10.43 9.49
CA GLU A 128 -7.54 10.68 10.48
C GLU A 128 -8.89 10.99 9.83
N GLU A 129 -8.91 11.40 8.57
CA GLU A 129 -10.12 11.65 7.77
C GLU A 129 -10.72 10.35 7.20
N LEU A 130 -10.05 9.20 7.35
CA LEU A 130 -10.51 7.94 6.79
C LEU A 130 -11.75 7.41 7.52
N GLU A 131 -12.87 7.37 6.81
CA GLU A 131 -14.10 6.75 7.28
C GLU A 131 -14.12 5.24 7.01
N LEU A 132 -13.64 4.45 7.97
CA LEU A 132 -13.55 2.98 7.87
C LEU A 132 -14.88 2.31 7.50
N SER A 133 -16.01 2.88 7.93
CA SER A 133 -17.36 2.36 7.64
C SER A 133 -17.70 2.35 6.13
N LYS A 134 -17.09 3.22 5.31
CA LYS A 134 -17.21 3.19 3.84
C LYS A 134 -16.72 1.88 3.23
N TYR A 135 -15.82 1.19 3.94
CA TYR A 135 -15.13 -0.01 3.50
C TYR A 135 -15.57 -1.26 4.27
N GLY A 136 -16.61 -1.15 5.10
CA GLY A 136 -17.10 -2.25 5.93
C GLY A 136 -16.15 -2.62 7.09
N LEU A 137 -15.31 -1.68 7.53
CA LEU A 137 -14.32 -1.86 8.60
C LEU A 137 -14.74 -1.20 9.92
#